data_AF-A0A9X8BYV5-F1
#
_entry.id   AF-A0A9X8BYV5-F1
#
_cell.length_a   1.000
_cell.length_b   1.000
_cell.length_c   1.000
_cell.angle_alpha   90.00
_cell.angle_beta   90.00
_cell.angle_gamma   90.00
#
_symmetry.space_group_name_H-M   'P 1'
#
loop_
_entity.id
_entity.type
_entity.pdbx_description
1 polymer ?
#
loop_
_entity_poly.entity_id
_entity_poly.type
_entity_poly.pdbx_seq_one_letter_code
_entity_poly.pdbx_strand_id
1 'polypeptide(L)'
;MAKKHKVCTVPNCNLVYYARGCCRKHYNQIKEYGRLTPELEIVGITRRCSERNCNNLHYAIGLCEKHYHQKRIYGQVVSEVEDNEPCEVKDCPFPRRAKGYCRKHYSQMYRNGEINTEVERDRVKLCIVDGCTGKHKSHGYCSKHNHQINKYGRIITDEEKKQYKTCQLEGCSNTHVVEGYCGTHYNEKRLTGKVTIQTDKVRREGCKVEGCKNKYYARGFCRKHNTEDKNKGVVVYGTNDK
;
A
#
# COMPACT_ATOMS: atom_id res chain seq x y z
N MET A 1 18.43 18.33 14.48
CA MET A 1 19.35 17.78 13.46
C MET A 1 18.68 16.62 12.75
N ALA A 2 18.44 16.70 11.42
CA ALA A 2 17.78 15.62 10.68
C ALA A 2 18.74 14.45 10.46
N LYS A 3 18.35 13.22 10.85
CA LYS A 3 19.14 12.02 10.60
C LYS A 3 19.29 11.83 9.08
N LYS A 4 20.50 11.98 8.55
CA LYS A 4 20.80 11.67 7.15
C LYS A 4 20.52 10.18 6.92
N HIS A 5 19.52 9.87 6.10
CA HIS A 5 19.25 8.50 5.71
C HIS A 5 20.41 8.02 4.82
N LYS A 6 20.97 6.85 5.12
CA LYS A 6 21.96 6.21 4.25
C LYS A 6 21.31 5.97 2.88
N VAL A 7 22.02 6.27 1.80
CA VAL A 7 21.59 6.02 0.42
C VAL A 7 22.24 4.73 -0.10
N CYS A 8 21.69 4.20 -1.19
CA CYS A 8 22.26 3.06 -1.89
C CYS A 8 23.69 3.35 -2.35
N THR A 9 24.58 2.36 -2.25
CA THR A 9 25.97 2.44 -2.74
C THR A 9 26.11 2.15 -4.23
N VAL A 10 25.04 1.70 -4.90
CA VAL A 10 25.07 1.45 -6.35
C VAL A 10 25.14 2.79 -7.09
N PRO A 11 26.10 2.99 -8.02
CA PRO A 11 26.23 4.22 -8.79
C PRO A 11 24.90 4.65 -9.43
N ASN A 12 24.60 5.95 -9.40
CA ASN A 12 23.36 6.55 -9.93
C ASN A 12 22.06 6.08 -9.24
N CYS A 13 22.12 5.51 -8.03
CA CYS A 13 20.95 5.16 -7.24
C CYS A 13 20.78 6.07 -6.01
N ASN A 14 19.76 6.92 -6.05
CA ASN A 14 19.43 7.82 -4.93
C ASN A 14 18.37 7.22 -3.97
N LEU A 15 18.10 5.92 -4.07
CA LEU A 15 17.14 5.25 -3.21
C LEU A 15 17.70 5.03 -1.80
N VAL A 16 16.81 5.00 -0.82
CA VAL A 16 17.17 4.81 0.59
C VAL A 16 17.79 3.41 0.79
N TYR A 17 18.91 3.39 1.52
CA TYR A 17 19.60 2.18 1.96
C TYR A 17 18.63 1.25 2.69
N TYR A 18 18.69 -0.04 2.35
CA TYR A 18 17.95 -1.10 3.02
C TYR A 18 18.90 -2.05 3.77
N ALA A 19 19.79 -2.74 3.06
CA ALA A 19 20.71 -3.72 3.63
C ALA A 19 21.89 -3.99 2.68
N ARG A 20 23.05 -4.39 3.22
CA ARG A 20 24.29 -4.72 2.45
C ARG A 20 24.73 -3.62 1.48
N GLY A 21 24.76 -2.38 1.93
CA GLY A 21 25.09 -1.21 1.09
C GLY A 21 23.98 -0.81 0.11
N CYS A 22 22.97 -1.65 -0.09
CA CYS A 22 22.05 -1.53 -1.22
C CYS A 22 20.65 -1.06 -0.81
N CYS A 23 19.93 -0.43 -1.74
CA CYS A 23 18.49 -0.24 -1.61
C CYS A 23 17.75 -1.59 -1.70
N ARG A 24 16.45 -1.61 -1.38
CA ARG A 24 15.68 -2.87 -1.39
C ARG A 24 15.65 -3.55 -2.76
N LYS A 25 15.62 -2.78 -3.86
CA LYS A 25 15.65 -3.30 -5.23
C LYS A 25 16.97 -4.03 -5.53
N HIS A 26 18.09 -3.36 -5.35
CA HIS A 26 19.43 -3.92 -5.55
C HIS A 26 19.74 -5.08 -4.61
N TYR A 27 19.30 -4.99 -3.35
CA TYR A 27 19.43 -6.10 -2.41
C TYR A 27 18.70 -7.35 -2.90
N ASN A 28 17.48 -7.20 -3.45
CA ASN A 28 16.72 -8.32 -3.99
C ASN A 28 17.39 -8.93 -5.22
N GLN A 29 17.98 -8.13 -6.10
CA GLN A 29 18.74 -8.64 -7.24
C GLN A 29 19.94 -9.48 -6.81
N ILE A 30 20.73 -8.99 -5.84
CA ILE A 30 21.87 -9.74 -5.30
C ILE A 30 21.38 -11.02 -4.61
N LYS A 31 20.24 -10.96 -3.90
CA LYS A 31 19.65 -12.13 -3.23
C LYS A 31 19.17 -13.20 -4.22
N GLU A 32 18.55 -12.80 -5.33
CA GLU A 32 17.96 -13.72 -6.30
C GLU A 32 18.98 -14.25 -7.32
N TYR A 33 19.89 -13.40 -7.79
CA TYR A 33 20.79 -13.71 -8.91
C TYR A 33 22.27 -13.77 -8.50
N GLY A 34 22.59 -13.54 -7.23
CA GLY A 34 23.97 -13.53 -6.71
C GLY A 34 24.82 -12.34 -7.15
N ARG A 35 24.28 -11.47 -8.03
CA ARG A 35 24.95 -10.28 -8.56
C ARG A 35 23.95 -9.13 -8.72
N LEU A 36 24.46 -7.91 -8.83
CA LEU A 36 23.66 -6.84 -9.41
C LEU A 36 23.34 -7.21 -10.85
N THR A 37 22.12 -6.88 -11.26
CA THR A 37 21.66 -7.03 -12.64
C THR A 37 21.45 -5.64 -13.23
N PRO A 38 22.52 -4.88 -13.56
CA PRO A 38 22.42 -3.60 -14.26
C PRO A 38 21.52 -3.66 -15.50
N GLU A 39 21.47 -4.82 -16.15
CA GLU A 39 20.55 -5.09 -17.28
C GLU A 39 19.07 -4.92 -16.91
N LEU A 40 18.71 -5.12 -15.64
CA LEU A 40 17.37 -4.88 -15.06
C LEU A 40 17.25 -3.50 -14.39
N GLU A 41 18.37 -2.79 -14.24
CA GLU A 41 18.40 -1.40 -13.80
C GLU A 41 18.00 -0.49 -14.96
N ILE A 42 16.69 -0.40 -15.15
CA ILE A 42 16.07 0.59 -16.03
C ILE A 42 16.37 1.99 -15.47
N VAL A 43 17.49 2.57 -15.90
CA VAL A 43 17.77 4.00 -15.75
C VAL A 43 17.20 4.68 -17.00
N GLY A 44 16.13 5.45 -16.85
CA GLY A 44 15.66 6.36 -17.89
C GLY A 44 14.87 5.75 -19.06
N ILE A 45 13.93 4.82 -18.83
CA ILE A 45 12.93 4.51 -19.86
C ILE A 45 11.88 5.63 -19.89
N THR A 46 12.16 6.66 -20.67
CA THR A 46 11.15 7.59 -21.24
C THR A 46 10.55 7.02 -22.52
N ARG A 47 10.88 5.78 -22.90
CA ARG A 47 10.29 5.13 -24.07
C ARG A 47 8.83 4.82 -23.77
N ARG A 48 7.94 5.26 -24.64
CA ARG A 48 6.52 4.89 -24.58
C ARG A 48 6.36 3.43 -24.99
N CYS A 49 5.25 2.84 -24.58
CA CYS A 49 4.81 1.55 -25.07
C CYS A 49 4.81 1.53 -26.61
N SER A 50 5.31 0.46 -27.21
CA SER A 50 5.32 0.23 -28.66
C SER A 50 3.92 -0.06 -29.25
N GLU A 51 2.88 -0.06 -28.41
CA GLU A 51 1.52 -0.35 -28.84
C GLU A 51 0.86 0.92 -29.37
N ARG A 52 0.15 0.78 -30.48
CA ARG A 52 -0.51 1.90 -31.16
C ARG A 52 -1.44 2.61 -30.17
N ASN A 53 -1.36 3.94 -30.13
CA ASN A 53 -2.16 4.79 -29.25
C ASN A 53 -1.94 4.57 -27.74
N CYS A 54 -0.81 3.99 -27.31
CA CYS A 54 -0.48 3.83 -25.90
C CYS A 54 0.62 4.79 -25.44
N ASN A 55 0.25 5.76 -24.59
CA ASN A 55 1.20 6.72 -24.01
C ASN A 55 1.82 6.27 -22.68
N ASN A 56 1.51 5.06 -22.22
CA ASN A 56 2.08 4.52 -20.99
C ASN A 56 3.58 4.27 -21.16
N LEU A 57 4.32 4.39 -20.06
CA LEU A 57 5.75 4.10 -20.04
C LEU A 57 6.01 2.63 -20.31
N HIS A 58 7.06 2.36 -21.08
CA HIS A 58 7.58 1.02 -21.30
C HIS A 58 8.04 0.41 -19.97
N TYR A 59 7.69 -0.86 -19.80
CA TYR A 59 8.01 -1.69 -18.65
C TYR A 59 8.98 -2.81 -19.06
N ALA A 60 8.63 -3.62 -20.06
CA ALA A 60 9.45 -4.72 -20.56
C ALA A 60 9.09 -5.09 -22.01
N ILE A 61 10.08 -5.49 -22.82
CA ILE A 61 9.91 -5.99 -24.20
C ILE A 61 9.12 -5.02 -25.11
N GLY A 62 9.37 -3.72 -25.01
CA GLY A 62 8.66 -2.71 -25.81
C GLY A 62 7.32 -2.28 -25.21
N LEU A 63 6.80 -2.99 -24.21
CA LEU A 63 5.43 -2.86 -23.76
C LEU A 63 5.32 -2.21 -22.38
N CYS A 64 4.25 -1.45 -22.14
CA CYS A 64 3.89 -1.03 -20.79
C CYS A 64 3.46 -2.23 -19.93
N GLU A 65 3.42 -2.07 -18.62
CA GLU A 65 3.10 -3.15 -17.67
C GLU A 65 1.80 -3.88 -18.05
N LYS A 66 0.75 -3.14 -18.42
CA LYS A 66 -0.54 -3.71 -18.85
C LYS A 66 -0.41 -4.57 -20.11
N HIS A 67 0.24 -4.04 -21.15
CA HIS A 67 0.41 -4.74 -22.42
C HIS A 67 1.39 -5.92 -22.31
N TYR A 68 2.43 -5.79 -21.49
CA TYR A 68 3.32 -6.90 -21.16
C TYR A 68 2.55 -8.05 -20.50
N HIS A 69 1.68 -7.74 -19.54
CA HIS A 69 0.82 -8.75 -18.92
C HIS A 69 -0.16 -9.37 -19.91
N GLN A 70 -0.80 -8.59 -20.78
CA GLN A 70 -1.67 -9.13 -21.81
C GLN A 70 -0.92 -10.08 -22.75
N LYS A 71 0.24 -9.68 -23.26
CA LYS A 71 1.08 -10.52 -24.11
C LYS A 71 1.53 -11.80 -23.41
N ARG A 72 1.84 -11.74 -22.12
CA ARG A 72 2.22 -12.94 -21.33
C ARG A 72 1.06 -13.89 -21.10
N ILE A 73 -0.15 -13.38 -20.87
CA ILE A 73 -1.33 -14.19 -20.54
C ILE A 73 -2.01 -14.73 -21.81
N TYR A 74 -2.07 -13.92 -22.85
CA TYR A 74 -2.84 -14.18 -24.08
C TYR A 74 -1.97 -14.42 -25.32
N GLY A 75 -0.64 -14.34 -25.21
CA GLY A 75 0.29 -14.43 -26.35
C GLY A 75 0.38 -13.16 -27.20
N GLN A 76 -0.60 -12.26 -27.10
CA GLN A 76 -0.68 -11.01 -27.85
C GLN A 76 -1.22 -9.85 -26.99
N VAL A 77 -0.94 -8.62 -27.42
CA VAL A 77 -1.59 -7.43 -26.85
C VAL A 77 -2.95 -7.31 -27.49
N VAL A 78 -4.00 -7.32 -26.67
CA VAL A 78 -5.38 -7.21 -27.13
C VAL A 78 -5.87 -5.80 -26.82
N SER A 79 -6.05 -4.98 -27.86
CA SER A 79 -6.89 -3.78 -27.74
C SER A 79 -8.29 -4.26 -27.37
N GLU A 80 -8.86 -3.69 -26.31
CA GLU A 80 -10.20 -3.92 -25.77
C GLU A 80 -10.89 -5.14 -26.39
N VAL A 81 -10.76 -6.28 -25.70
CA VAL A 81 -11.50 -7.49 -26.08
C VAL A 81 -13.00 -7.12 -26.05
N GLU A 82 -13.55 -6.74 -27.19
CA GLU A 82 -14.99 -6.48 -27.48
C GLU A 82 -15.81 -7.77 -27.47
N ASP A 83 -15.26 -8.80 -26.86
CA ASP A 83 -15.89 -10.09 -26.72
C ASP A 83 -16.88 -10.01 -25.55
N ASN A 84 -18.01 -9.38 -25.83
CA ASN A 84 -19.17 -9.34 -24.95
C ASN A 84 -19.91 -10.68 -24.93
N GLU A 85 -19.39 -11.72 -25.61
CA GLU A 85 -19.97 -13.05 -25.51
C GLU A 85 -19.94 -13.50 -24.05
N PRO A 86 -21.05 -14.07 -23.57
CA PRO A 86 -21.11 -14.58 -22.20
C PRO A 86 -20.07 -15.67 -22.00
N CYS A 87 -19.55 -15.76 -20.79
CA CYS A 87 -18.70 -16.87 -20.38
C CYS A 87 -19.37 -18.21 -20.72
N GLU A 88 -18.58 -19.19 -21.20
CA GLU A 88 -19.05 -20.56 -21.50
C GLU A 88 -19.61 -21.31 -20.28
N VAL A 89 -19.44 -20.76 -19.08
CA VAL A 89 -20.04 -21.32 -17.87
C VAL A 89 -21.52 -20.98 -17.83
N LYS A 90 -22.36 -22.00 -17.77
CA LYS A 90 -23.81 -21.89 -17.67
C LYS A 90 -24.23 -20.89 -16.58
N ASP A 91 -25.16 -19.99 -16.91
CA ASP A 91 -25.69 -18.95 -16.03
C ASP A 91 -24.65 -17.93 -15.50
N CYS A 92 -23.57 -17.69 -16.25
CA CYS A 92 -22.59 -16.64 -15.96
C CYS A 92 -22.85 -15.39 -16.83
N PRO A 93 -23.29 -14.26 -16.25
CA PRO A 93 -23.60 -13.05 -17.00
C PRO A 93 -22.35 -12.23 -17.36
N PHE A 94 -21.15 -12.70 -17.00
CA PHE A 94 -19.93 -11.94 -17.19
C PHE A 94 -19.31 -12.22 -18.56
N PRO A 95 -18.74 -11.19 -19.22
CA PRO A 95 -18.16 -11.34 -20.55
C PRO A 95 -16.93 -12.26 -20.54
N ARG A 96 -16.78 -13.03 -21.62
CA ARG A 96 -15.60 -13.81 -21.93
C ARG A 96 -14.37 -12.90 -21.95
N ARG A 97 -13.26 -13.40 -21.41
CA ARG A 97 -11.98 -12.69 -21.40
C ARG A 97 -10.86 -13.54 -21.97
N ALA A 98 -10.87 -14.84 -21.71
CA ALA A 98 -9.78 -15.72 -22.10
C ALA A 98 -10.26 -17.17 -22.20
N LYS A 99 -9.93 -17.85 -23.31
CA LYS A 99 -10.24 -19.27 -23.54
C LYS A 99 -11.71 -19.64 -23.22
N GLY A 100 -12.69 -18.91 -23.73
CA GLY A 100 -14.10 -19.21 -23.43
C GLY A 100 -14.64 -18.65 -22.11
N TYR A 101 -13.76 -18.24 -21.19
CA TYR A 101 -14.15 -17.95 -19.80
C TYR A 101 -14.00 -16.48 -19.41
N CYS A 102 -14.83 -16.02 -18.46
CA CYS A 102 -14.66 -14.74 -17.80
C CYS A 102 -13.38 -14.73 -16.94
N ARG A 103 -12.91 -13.56 -16.52
CA ARG A 103 -11.67 -13.43 -15.72
C ARG A 103 -11.65 -14.33 -14.48
N LYS A 104 -12.80 -14.50 -13.82
CA LYS A 104 -12.94 -15.29 -12.59
C LYS A 104 -12.81 -16.79 -12.89
N HIS A 105 -13.61 -17.30 -13.83
CA HIS A 105 -13.59 -18.71 -14.23
C HIS A 105 -12.27 -19.11 -14.90
N TYR A 106 -11.69 -18.25 -15.74
CA TYR A 106 -10.36 -18.49 -16.29
C TYR A 106 -9.29 -18.63 -15.18
N SER A 107 -9.36 -17.78 -14.14
CA SER A 107 -8.44 -17.87 -13.01
C SER A 107 -8.65 -19.13 -12.17
N GLN A 108 -9.84 -19.72 -12.13
CA GLN A 108 -10.10 -20.98 -11.44
C GLN A 108 -9.54 -22.15 -12.23
N MET A 109 -9.89 -22.22 -13.52
CA MET A 109 -9.36 -23.22 -14.45
C MET A 109 -7.82 -23.25 -14.41
N TYR A 110 -7.18 -22.08 -14.43
CA TYR A 110 -5.71 -22.00 -14.39
C TYR A 110 -5.10 -22.46 -13.05
N ARG A 111 -5.75 -22.19 -11.92
CA ARG A 111 -5.19 -22.50 -10.59
C ARG A 111 -5.48 -23.92 -10.14
N ASN A 112 -6.67 -24.41 -10.45
CA ASN A 112 -7.21 -25.65 -9.90
C ASN A 112 -7.36 -26.74 -10.97
N GLY A 113 -7.20 -26.42 -12.26
CA GLY A 113 -7.45 -27.34 -13.37
C GLY A 113 -8.92 -27.54 -13.71
N GLU A 114 -9.84 -26.99 -12.91
CA GLU A 114 -11.29 -27.10 -13.09
C GLU A 114 -12.01 -25.81 -12.67
N ILE A 115 -13.22 -25.61 -13.19
CA ILE A 115 -14.13 -24.54 -12.78
C ILE A 115 -15.18 -25.13 -11.86
N ASN A 116 -15.24 -24.67 -10.62
CA ASN A 116 -16.24 -25.11 -9.65
C ASN A 116 -17.40 -24.10 -9.61
N THR A 117 -18.51 -24.45 -10.26
CA THR A 117 -19.70 -23.60 -10.40
C THR A 117 -20.62 -23.64 -9.18
N GLU A 118 -20.59 -24.73 -8.40
CA GLU A 118 -21.44 -24.93 -7.22
C GLU A 118 -21.03 -24.04 -6.03
N VAL A 119 -19.74 -23.70 -5.92
CA VAL A 119 -19.19 -22.94 -4.78
C VAL A 119 -19.35 -21.42 -4.96
N GLU A 120 -19.71 -20.95 -6.15
CA GLU A 120 -19.57 -19.56 -6.57
C GLU A 120 -20.60 -18.59 -6.00
N ARG A 121 -21.82 -19.05 -5.67
CA ARG A 121 -22.93 -18.14 -5.32
C ARG A 121 -23.07 -17.84 -3.82
N ASP A 122 -22.60 -18.71 -2.91
CA ASP A 122 -23.13 -18.69 -1.53
C ASP A 122 -22.16 -18.54 -0.37
N ARG A 123 -20.88 -18.21 -0.58
CA ARG A 123 -19.99 -17.93 0.56
C ARG A 123 -19.61 -16.47 0.65
N VAL A 124 -20.60 -15.61 0.87
CA VAL A 124 -20.35 -14.39 1.67
C VAL A 124 -19.95 -14.88 3.06
N LYS A 125 -18.65 -15.10 3.25
CA LYS A 125 -18.13 -15.42 4.58
C LYS A 125 -18.43 -14.21 5.45
N LEU A 126 -19.11 -14.42 6.57
CA LEU A 126 -19.33 -13.38 7.57
C LEU A 126 -18.12 -13.30 8.49
N CYS A 127 -18.07 -12.23 9.27
CA CYS A 127 -17.10 -12.08 10.32
C CYS A 127 -17.27 -13.20 11.35
N ILE A 128 -16.16 -13.78 11.84
CA ILE A 128 -16.14 -14.80 12.89
C ILE A 128 -16.51 -14.24 14.28
N VAL A 129 -16.75 -12.93 14.40
CA VAL A 129 -17.10 -12.32 15.68
C VAL A 129 -18.57 -12.52 15.90
N ASP A 130 -18.91 -13.13 17.02
CA ASP A 130 -20.30 -13.45 17.37
C ASP A 130 -21.17 -12.18 17.32
N GLY A 131 -22.37 -12.32 16.75
CA GLY A 131 -23.29 -11.20 16.50
C GLY A 131 -22.86 -10.19 15.41
N CYS A 132 -21.71 -10.37 14.73
CA CYS A 132 -21.27 -9.45 13.68
C CYS A 132 -21.77 -9.86 12.28
N THR A 133 -22.65 -9.04 11.71
CA THR A 133 -23.16 -9.22 10.34
C THR A 133 -22.22 -8.67 9.25
N GLY A 134 -21.03 -8.21 9.62
CA GLY A 134 -20.06 -7.63 8.70
C GLY A 134 -19.46 -8.69 7.77
N LYS A 135 -19.35 -8.38 6.47
CA LYS A 135 -18.69 -9.26 5.50
C LYS A 135 -17.21 -9.48 5.85
N HIS A 136 -16.78 -10.73 5.82
CA HIS A 136 -15.38 -11.14 5.94
C HIS A 136 -14.54 -10.46 4.87
N LYS A 137 -13.40 -9.91 5.28
CA LYS A 137 -12.44 -9.28 4.37
C LYS A 137 -11.11 -10.04 4.36
N SER A 138 -10.61 -10.42 5.53
CA SER A 138 -9.33 -11.12 5.69
C SER A 138 -9.26 -11.78 7.06
N HIS A 139 -8.55 -12.90 7.18
CA HIS A 139 -8.25 -13.60 8.45
C HIS A 139 -9.47 -13.98 9.32
N GLY A 140 -10.66 -14.10 8.75
CA GLY A 140 -11.88 -14.40 9.51
C GLY A 140 -12.68 -13.15 9.88
N TYR A 141 -12.12 -11.96 9.71
CA TYR A 141 -12.67 -10.71 10.25
C TYR A 141 -13.22 -9.78 9.17
N CYS A 142 -14.26 -9.02 9.53
CA CYS A 142 -14.71 -7.87 8.74
C CYS A 142 -13.67 -6.73 8.80
N SER A 143 -13.83 -5.71 7.96
CA SER A 143 -12.87 -4.60 7.91
C SER A 143 -12.69 -3.89 9.26
N LYS A 144 -13.74 -3.80 10.09
CA LYS A 144 -13.69 -3.16 11.42
C LYS A 144 -12.92 -4.02 12.43
N HIS A 145 -13.26 -5.31 12.55
CA HIS A 145 -12.59 -6.23 13.47
C HIS A 145 -11.15 -6.51 13.05
N ASN A 146 -10.85 -6.64 11.76
CA ASN A 146 -9.48 -6.77 11.28
C ASN A 146 -8.63 -5.54 11.63
N HIS A 147 -9.21 -4.34 11.60
CA HIS A 147 -8.52 -3.12 12.04
C HIS A 147 -8.23 -3.16 13.54
N GLN A 148 -9.18 -3.59 14.37
CA GLN A 148 -8.98 -3.73 15.81
C GLN A 148 -7.90 -4.77 16.15
N ILE A 149 -7.92 -5.94 15.51
CA ILE A 149 -6.88 -6.97 15.69
C ILE A 149 -5.50 -6.42 15.30
N ASN A 150 -5.37 -5.77 14.14
CA ASN A 150 -4.08 -5.21 13.72
C ASN A 150 -3.60 -4.10 14.65
N LYS A 151 -4.53 -3.25 15.11
CA LYS A 151 -4.18 -2.08 15.91
C LYS A 151 -3.92 -2.43 17.36
N TYR A 152 -4.76 -3.28 17.97
CA TYR A 152 -4.80 -3.54 19.42
C TYR A 152 -4.48 -5.00 19.78
N GLY A 153 -4.32 -5.89 18.80
CA GLY A 153 -4.10 -7.31 19.04
C GLY A 153 -5.34 -8.09 19.48
N ARG A 154 -6.46 -7.41 19.76
CA ARG A 154 -7.73 -8.00 20.17
C ARG A 154 -8.92 -7.19 19.66
N ILE A 155 -10.10 -7.81 19.69
CA ILE A 155 -11.37 -7.13 19.48
C ILE A 155 -11.79 -6.46 20.79
N ILE A 156 -12.42 -5.30 20.66
CA ILE A 156 -12.87 -4.47 21.79
C ILE A 156 -14.36 -4.29 21.62
N THR A 157 -15.12 -4.70 22.64
CA THR A 157 -16.59 -4.64 22.62
C THR A 157 -17.08 -3.20 22.74
N ASP A 158 -18.35 -2.97 22.43
CA ASP A 158 -18.91 -1.63 22.54
C ASP A 158 -19.16 -1.24 24.00
N GLU A 159 -19.30 -2.20 24.91
CA GLU A 159 -19.38 -2.00 26.37
C GLU A 159 -18.05 -1.48 26.92
N GLU A 160 -16.92 -2.11 26.54
CA GLU A 160 -15.58 -1.67 26.95
C GLU A 160 -15.29 -0.23 26.48
N LYS A 161 -15.77 0.15 25.29
CA LYS A 161 -15.65 1.53 24.78
C LYS A 161 -16.46 2.55 25.58
N LYS A 162 -17.57 2.14 26.21
CA LYS A 162 -18.46 3.04 26.95
C LYS A 162 -17.95 3.39 28.34
N GLN A 163 -17.08 2.57 28.94
CA GLN A 163 -16.67 2.72 30.34
C GLN A 163 -15.78 3.93 30.63
N TYR A 164 -15.12 4.54 29.64
CA TYR A 164 -14.17 5.63 29.91
C TYR A 164 -14.16 6.71 28.82
N LYS A 165 -14.11 7.98 29.24
CA LYS A 165 -14.04 9.13 28.32
C LYS A 165 -12.61 9.57 28.00
N THR A 166 -11.66 9.34 28.91
CA THR A 166 -10.28 9.84 28.82
C THR A 166 -9.26 8.80 29.27
N CYS A 167 -8.04 8.90 28.73
CA CYS A 167 -6.91 8.06 29.12
C CYS A 167 -6.55 8.27 30.60
N GLN A 168 -6.23 7.18 31.30
CA GLN A 168 -5.75 7.14 32.69
C GLN A 168 -4.32 7.68 32.86
N LEU A 169 -3.58 7.90 31.77
CA LEU A 169 -2.24 8.45 31.88
C LEU A 169 -2.34 9.95 32.17
N GLU A 170 -1.75 10.39 33.26
CA GLU A 170 -1.73 11.81 33.64
C GLU A 170 -1.19 12.69 32.49
N GLY A 171 -1.87 13.79 32.22
CA GLY A 171 -1.56 14.69 31.10
C GLY A 171 -2.08 14.23 29.72
N CYS A 172 -2.76 13.07 29.62
CA CYS A 172 -3.33 12.60 28.36
C CYS A 172 -4.83 12.88 28.23
N SER A 173 -5.19 13.82 27.37
CA SER A 173 -6.59 14.13 27.05
C SER A 173 -7.20 13.27 25.93
N ASN A 174 -6.47 12.28 25.42
CA ASN A 174 -6.99 11.40 24.37
C ASN A 174 -8.08 10.47 24.94
N THR A 175 -9.06 10.14 24.09
CA THR A 175 -10.09 9.15 24.43
C THR A 175 -9.46 7.79 24.71
N HIS A 176 -9.89 7.21 25.82
CA HIS A 176 -9.58 5.84 26.20
C HIS A 176 -10.04 4.86 25.12
N VAL A 177 -9.28 3.78 24.91
CA VAL A 177 -9.70 2.70 24.00
C VAL A 177 -9.70 1.35 24.72
N VAL A 178 -8.63 1.02 25.45
CA VAL A 178 -8.45 -0.29 26.13
C VAL A 178 -7.63 -0.16 27.41
N GLU A 179 -8.06 -0.83 28.49
CA GLU A 179 -7.35 -0.95 29.78
C GLU A 179 -6.95 0.38 30.45
N GLY A 180 -7.82 1.37 30.44
CA GLY A 180 -7.51 2.72 30.91
C GLY A 180 -6.61 3.54 29.97
N TYR A 181 -6.04 2.98 28.90
CA TYR A 181 -5.16 3.72 27.98
C TYR A 181 -5.80 4.11 26.63
N CYS A 182 -5.39 5.26 26.08
CA CYS A 182 -5.69 5.60 24.69
C CYS A 182 -4.95 4.64 23.74
N GLY A 183 -5.39 4.55 22.47
CA GLY A 183 -4.84 3.57 21.53
C GLY A 183 -3.33 3.66 21.28
N THR A 184 -2.70 4.82 21.49
CA THR A 184 -1.24 4.96 21.41
C THR A 184 -0.55 4.40 22.65
N HIS A 185 -1.02 4.77 23.84
CA HIS A 185 -0.44 4.30 25.10
C HIS A 185 -0.66 2.80 25.32
N TYR A 186 -1.82 2.27 24.93
CA TYR A 186 -2.07 0.83 24.94
C TYR A 186 -1.12 0.07 23.99
N ASN A 187 -0.87 0.61 22.79
CA ASN A 187 0.05 -0.01 21.86
C ASN A 187 1.50 0.03 22.32
N GLU A 188 1.89 1.12 22.97
CA GLU A 188 3.19 1.25 23.62
C GLU A 188 3.35 0.22 24.74
N LYS A 189 2.35 0.09 25.62
CA LYS A 189 2.28 -0.93 26.67
C LYS A 189 2.44 -2.33 26.09
N ARG A 190 1.71 -2.64 25.02
CA ARG A 190 1.76 -3.96 24.37
C ARG A 190 3.13 -4.28 23.77
N LEU A 191 3.79 -3.30 23.16
CA LEU A 191 5.07 -3.50 22.48
C LEU A 191 6.26 -3.50 23.43
N THR A 192 6.20 -2.75 24.53
CA THR A 192 7.35 -2.47 25.40
C THR A 192 7.16 -2.91 26.86
N GLY A 193 5.94 -3.28 27.25
CA GLY A 193 5.57 -3.61 28.63
C GLY A 193 5.35 -2.39 29.54
N LYS A 194 5.63 -1.17 29.08
CA LYS A 194 5.50 0.07 29.87
C LYS A 194 4.76 1.14 29.07
N VAL A 195 4.11 2.06 29.80
CA VAL A 195 3.51 3.27 29.22
C VAL A 195 4.37 4.44 29.64
N THR A 196 5.02 5.13 28.70
CA THR A 196 5.73 6.37 29.01
C THR A 196 4.78 7.56 28.89
N ILE A 197 5.00 8.56 29.76
CA ILE A 197 4.35 9.87 29.61
C ILE A 197 4.98 10.52 28.38
N GLN A 198 4.34 10.37 27.22
CA GLN A 198 4.63 11.24 26.09
C GLN A 198 4.04 12.61 26.41
N THR A 199 4.73 13.35 27.30
CA THR A 199 4.51 14.78 27.49
C THR A 199 4.62 15.41 26.11
N ASP A 200 3.51 15.97 25.66
CA ASP A 200 3.41 16.78 24.46
C ASP A 200 3.86 16.05 23.18
N LYS A 201 2.87 15.50 22.48
CA LYS A 201 2.84 15.77 21.04
C LYS A 201 2.87 17.29 20.91
N VAL A 202 4.07 17.88 20.80
CA VAL A 202 4.28 19.27 20.46
C VAL A 202 3.34 19.52 19.29
N ARG A 203 2.23 20.23 19.55
CA ARG A 203 1.37 20.72 18.49
C ARG A 203 2.30 21.61 17.69
N ARG A 204 2.82 21.10 16.57
CA ARG A 204 3.60 21.92 15.66
C ARG A 204 2.59 22.88 15.06
N GLU A 205 2.51 24.07 15.64
CA GLU A 205 1.55 25.08 15.23
C GLU A 205 2.05 25.68 13.90
N GLY A 206 1.23 25.53 12.87
CA GLY A 206 1.42 26.23 11.61
C GLY A 206 2.42 25.62 10.62
N CYS A 207 2.40 26.21 9.43
CA CYS A 207 3.27 25.88 8.32
C CYS A 207 4.52 26.78 8.38
N LYS A 208 5.70 26.23 8.14
CA LYS A 208 6.98 26.96 8.06
C LYS A 208 7.10 27.98 6.92
N VAL A 209 6.07 28.13 6.08
CA VAL A 209 6.12 29.11 4.98
C VAL A 209 5.61 30.43 5.55
N GLU A 210 6.42 31.48 5.44
CA GLU A 210 6.06 32.81 5.94
C GLU A 210 4.71 33.25 5.36
N GLY A 211 3.86 33.82 6.20
CA GLY A 211 2.48 34.19 5.84
C GLY A 211 1.49 33.02 5.72
N CYS A 212 1.93 31.77 5.84
CA CYS A 212 1.03 30.62 5.71
C CYS A 212 0.32 30.27 7.02
N LYS A 213 -0.96 30.63 7.10
CA LYS A 213 -1.84 30.32 8.26
C LYS A 213 -2.38 28.88 8.27
N ASN A 214 -1.95 28.04 7.33
CA ASN A 214 -2.47 26.67 7.22
C ASN A 214 -1.93 25.77 8.32
N LYS A 215 -2.78 24.86 8.79
CA LYS A 215 -2.42 23.86 9.81
C LYS A 215 -1.27 22.96 9.34
N TYR A 216 -0.36 22.68 10.26
CA TYR A 216 0.72 21.71 10.08
C TYR A 216 0.17 20.35 9.64
N TYR A 217 0.83 19.72 8.68
CA TYR A 217 0.52 18.37 8.21
C TYR A 217 1.70 17.41 8.43
N ALA A 218 2.84 17.69 7.80
CA ALA A 218 4.03 16.85 7.89
C ALA A 218 5.29 17.68 7.56
N ARG A 219 6.46 17.27 8.07
CA ARG A 219 7.77 17.91 7.81
C ARG A 219 7.91 19.40 8.17
N GLY A 220 6.93 19.97 8.86
CA GLY A 220 6.87 21.41 9.17
C GLY A 220 6.01 22.20 8.20
N PHE A 221 5.34 21.56 7.25
CA PHE A 221 4.54 22.20 6.22
C PHE A 221 3.08 21.79 6.30
N CYS A 222 2.19 22.64 5.78
CA CYS A 222 0.79 22.27 5.51
C CYS A 222 0.70 21.27 4.35
N ARG A 223 -0.47 20.68 4.11
CA ARG A 223 -0.66 19.70 3.01
C ARG A 223 -0.21 20.22 1.64
N LYS A 224 -0.51 21.50 1.34
CA LYS A 224 -0.14 22.15 0.08
C LYS A 224 1.38 22.28 -0.04
N HIS A 225 2.01 22.93 0.93
CA HIS A 225 3.46 23.14 0.94
C HIS A 225 4.28 21.86 1.13
N ASN A 226 3.75 20.82 1.78
CA ASN A 226 4.41 19.52 1.86
C ASN A 226 4.36 18.76 0.52
N THR A 227 3.37 19.04 -0.33
CA THR A 227 3.31 18.50 -1.70
C THR A 227 4.23 19.29 -2.62
N GLU A 228 4.25 20.62 -2.49
CA GLU A 228 5.18 21.49 -3.23
C GLU A 228 6.64 21.24 -2.85
N ASP A 229 6.97 21.03 -1.57
CA ASP A 229 8.30 20.63 -1.07
C ASP A 229 8.77 19.31 -1.70
N LYS A 230 7.87 18.32 -1.78
CA LYS A 230 8.15 17.04 -2.45
C LYS A 230 8.40 17.20 -3.95
N ASN A 231 7.73 18.17 -4.59
CA ASN A 231 7.85 18.43 -6.03
C ASN A 231 9.04 19.36 -6.37
N LYS A 232 9.48 20.21 -5.42
CA LYS A 232 10.65 21.09 -5.56
C LYS A 232 11.98 20.43 -5.16
N GLY A 233 11.96 19.18 -4.70
CA GLY A 233 13.15 18.35 -4.45
C GLY A 233 13.99 18.01 -5.69
N VAL A 234 13.74 18.65 -6.83
CA VAL A 234 14.55 18.62 -8.05
C VAL A 234 14.91 20.06 -8.42
N VAL A 235 15.73 20.73 -7.59
CA VAL A 235 16.44 21.94 -8.01
C VAL A 235 17.89 21.82 -7.55
N VAL A 236 18.75 21.74 -8.55
CA VAL A 236 20.20 21.69 -8.52
C VAL A 236 20.73 22.89 -7.73
N TYR A 237 21.59 22.67 -6.74
CA TYR A 237 22.35 23.76 -6.14
C TYR A 237 23.31 24.32 -7.20
N GLY A 238 22.97 25.47 -7.76
CA GLY A 238 23.90 26.33 -8.50
C GLY A 238 24.87 26.97 -7.53
N THR A 239 26.14 26.87 -7.87
CA THR A 239 27.32 27.39 -7.19
C THR A 239 27.29 28.92 -7.08
N ASN A 240 27.50 29.45 -5.87
CA ASN A 240 28.01 30.81 -5.70
C ASN A 240 29.54 30.71 -5.71
N ASP A 241 30.15 31.11 -6.81
CA ASP A 241 31.56 31.54 -6.80
C ASP A 241 31.63 33.04 -6.51
N LYS A 242 32.71 33.40 -5.83
CA LYS A 242 33.13 34.76 -5.47
C LYS A 242 33.49 35.60 -6.69
#